data_AF-A0A6P6MS39-F1
#
_entry.id   AF-A0A6P6MS39-F1
#
_cell.length_a   1.000
_cell.length_b   1.000
_cell.length_c   1.000
_cell.angle_alpha   90.00
_cell.angle_beta   90.00
_cell.angle_gamma   90.00
#
_symmetry.space_group_name_H-M   'P 1'
#
loop_
_entity.id
_entity.type
_entity.pdbx_description
1 polymer ?
#
loop_
_entity_poly.entity_id
_entity_poly.type
_entity_poly.pdbx_seq_one_letter_code
_entity_poly.pdbx_strand_id
1 'polypeptide(L)'
;MILTTVFIRAIRRISTLSVRMSDPAVKRVVSDIIRSPEDKREYRGLEFTNGLKAVLVSDPTTDKSSAALDVHIGSLSDPENISGLAHFCEHMLFLGTEKYPKENEYSQFLSEHAGSSNAFTSGEHTNYYFDVSHEHLQGALD
;
A
#
# COMPACT_ATOMS: atom_id res chain seq x y z
N MET A 1 11.57 -2.22 -11.63
CA MET A 1 10.77 -2.54 -10.43
C MET A 1 10.99 -1.48 -9.35
N ILE A 2 10.22 -0.40 -9.41
CA ILE A 2 10.13 0.63 -8.37
C ILE A 2 8.69 0.51 -7.87
N LEU A 3 8.50 -0.15 -6.71
CA LEU A 3 7.23 -0.13 -5.98
C LEU A 3 7.36 0.94 -4.91
N THR A 4 6.41 1.87 -4.83
CA THR A 4 6.30 2.79 -3.69
C THR A 4 5.03 2.40 -2.95
N THR A 5 5.14 1.46 -2.01
CA THR A 5 4.04 1.18 -1.08
C THR A 5 4.15 2.11 0.11
N VAL A 6 3.26 3.10 0.22
CA VAL A 6 3.17 3.97 1.40
C VAL A 6 2.25 3.29 2.41
N PHE A 7 2.73 2.99 3.61
CA PHE A 7 1.90 2.53 4.72
C PHE A 7 1.78 3.63 5.75
N ILE A 8 0.59 4.18 6.01
CA ILE A 8 0.39 5.07 7.17
C ILE A 8 -0.13 4.22 8.34
N ARG A 9 0.68 3.99 9.38
CA ARG A 9 0.27 3.24 10.59
C ARG A 9 0.35 4.12 11.84
N ALA A 10 -0.75 4.21 12.60
CA ALA A 10 -0.71 4.69 13.98
C ALA A 10 -0.08 3.60 14.88
N ILE A 11 1.12 3.81 15.42
CA ILE A 11 1.77 2.88 16.37
C ILE A 11 1.71 3.48 17.79
N ARG A 12 1.07 2.78 18.73
CA ARG A 12 1.20 3.08 20.18
C ARG A 12 2.60 2.67 20.66
N ARG A 13 3.24 3.56 21.44
CA ARG A 13 4.60 3.41 21.99
C ARG A 13 4.84 2.01 22.59
N ILE A 14 5.79 1.28 22.01
CA ILE A 14 6.43 0.13 22.65
C ILE A 14 7.82 0.56 23.13
N SER A 15 8.16 0.09 24.33
CA SER A 15 9.33 0.41 25.12
C SER A 15 10.67 0.20 24.40
N THR A 16 11.65 0.98 24.86
CA THR A 16 13.06 0.94 24.47
C THR A 16 13.69 -0.41 24.78
N LEU A 17 13.65 -1.33 23.82
CA LEU A 17 14.55 -2.47 23.72
C LEU A 17 15.11 -2.46 22.30
N SER A 18 16.44 -2.51 22.18
CA SER A 18 17.15 -2.64 20.91
C SER A 18 16.78 -3.99 20.29
N VAL A 19 15.68 -4.03 19.53
CA VAL A 19 15.34 -5.21 18.74
C VAL A 19 16.27 -5.20 17.53
N ARG A 20 17.30 -6.03 17.55
CA ARG A 20 17.96 -6.49 16.32
C ARG A 20 16.95 -7.34 15.55
N MET A 21 16.08 -6.69 14.78
CA MET A 21 15.19 -7.38 13.85
C MET A 21 15.96 -7.64 12.55
N SER A 22 16.57 -8.82 12.42
CA SER A 22 16.81 -9.38 11.10
C SER A 22 15.65 -10.32 10.78
N ASP A 23 14.48 -9.73 10.46
CA ASP A 23 13.37 -10.49 9.90
C ASP A 23 13.84 -11.10 8.57
N PRO A 24 13.72 -12.42 8.37
CA PRO A 24 14.20 -13.09 7.15
C PRO A 24 13.51 -12.59 5.87
N ALA A 25 12.34 -11.96 5.96
CA ALA A 25 11.65 -11.37 4.82
C ALA A 25 12.20 -10.00 4.42
N VAL A 26 12.96 -9.33 5.29
CA VAL A 26 13.47 -7.97 5.06
C VAL A 26 14.93 -8.03 4.62
N LYS A 27 15.18 -7.63 3.37
CA LYS A 27 16.53 -7.57 2.78
C LYS A 27 17.29 -6.33 3.23
N ARG A 28 16.62 -5.18 3.33
CA ARG A 28 17.25 -3.90 3.68
C ARG A 28 16.28 -2.97 4.40
N VAL A 29 16.78 -2.27 5.41
CA VAL A 29 16.06 -1.20 6.13
C VAL A 29 16.78 0.13 5.87
N VAL A 30 16.00 1.18 5.63
CA VAL A 30 16.48 2.56 5.44
C VAL A 30 15.81 3.44 6.50
N SER A 31 16.57 3.92 7.48
CA SER A 31 16.07 4.78 8.56
C SER A 31 16.09 6.26 8.23
N ASP A 32 17.08 6.71 7.45
CA ASP A 32 17.40 8.12 7.31
C ASP A 32 16.70 8.72 6.09
N ILE A 33 15.36 8.71 6.11
CA ILE A 33 14.55 9.34 5.05
C ILE A 33 14.57 10.86 5.25
N ILE A 34 15.04 11.57 4.23
CA ILE A 34 15.06 13.03 4.20
C ILE A 34 13.60 13.53 4.20
N ARG A 35 13.28 14.41 5.13
CA ARG A 35 11.95 15.04 5.30
C ARG A 35 12.09 16.51 5.66
N SER A 36 10.99 17.24 5.56
CA SER A 36 10.93 18.62 6.07
C SER A 36 11.18 18.65 7.59
N PRO A 37 11.91 19.64 8.12
CA PRO A 37 12.09 19.81 9.57
C PRO A 37 10.77 19.96 10.34
N GLU A 38 9.72 20.47 9.68
CA GLU A 38 8.40 20.64 10.30
C GLU A 38 7.52 19.39 10.27
N ASP A 39 7.91 18.37 9.51
CA ASP A 39 7.16 17.12 9.40
C ASP A 39 7.32 16.28 10.68
N LYS A 40 6.23 16.09 11.42
CA LYS A 40 6.22 15.35 12.68
C LYS A 40 6.07 13.83 12.48
N ARG A 41 5.78 13.37 11.26
CA ARG A 41 5.59 11.95 10.94
C ARG A 41 6.92 11.21 10.89
N GLU A 42 6.95 9.97 11.34
CA GLU A 42 8.14 9.12 11.28
C GLU A 42 8.15 8.28 10.01
N TYR A 43 9.33 8.04 9.43
CA TYR A 43 9.47 7.34 8.16
C TYR A 43 10.43 6.16 8.27
N ARG A 44 10.18 5.10 7.52
CA ARG A 44 11.10 3.97 7.36
C ARG A 44 10.98 3.36 5.97
N GLY A 45 12.09 3.26 5.25
CA GLY A 45 12.15 2.52 3.99
C GLY A 45 12.48 1.05 4.23
N LEU A 46 11.86 0.17 3.45
CA LEU A 46 12.10 -1.27 3.46
C LEU A 46 12.28 -1.80 2.04
N GLU A 47 13.19 -2.74 1.88
CA GLU A 47 13.26 -3.62 0.71
C GLU A 47 13.12 -5.06 1.20
N PHE A 48 12.17 -5.78 0.65
CA PHE A 48 11.89 -7.17 0.98
C PHE A 48 12.72 -8.12 0.09
N THR A 49 12.84 -9.37 0.50
CA THR A 49 13.58 -10.41 -0.24
C THR A 49 12.95 -10.75 -1.60
N ASN A 50 11.64 -10.55 -1.76
CA ASN A 50 10.93 -10.66 -3.04
C ASN A 50 11.11 -9.43 -3.95
N GLY A 51 11.91 -8.42 -3.54
CA GLY A 51 12.18 -7.21 -4.31
C GLY A 51 11.14 -6.09 -4.15
N LEU A 52 10.07 -6.30 -3.37
CA LEU A 52 9.13 -5.26 -2.98
C LEU A 52 9.86 -4.14 -2.24
N LYS A 53 9.51 -2.89 -2.55
CA LYS A 53 10.00 -1.69 -1.88
C LYS A 53 8.83 -1.00 -1.20
N ALA A 54 9.02 -0.58 0.05
CA ALA A 54 7.98 0.08 0.82
C ALA A 54 8.55 1.27 1.59
N VAL A 55 7.69 2.25 1.82
CA VAL A 55 7.90 3.37 2.74
C VAL A 55 6.80 3.29 3.80
N LEU A 56 7.21 3.05 5.04
CA LEU A 56 6.33 3.16 6.19
C LEU A 56 6.33 4.61 6.67
N VAL A 57 5.17 5.08 7.05
CA VAL A 57 4.88 6.40 7.60
C VAL A 57 4.11 6.18 8.90
N SER A 58 4.59 6.70 10.00
CA SER A 58 3.88 6.65 11.28
C SER A 58 3.42 8.04 11.66
N ASP A 59 2.11 8.21 11.68
CA ASP A 59 1.43 9.40 12.17
C ASP A 59 0.48 8.97 13.30
N PRO A 60 0.88 9.12 14.58
CA PRO A 60 0.03 8.78 15.71
C PRO A 60 -1.22 9.67 15.86
N THR A 61 -1.33 10.76 15.10
CA THR A 61 -2.43 11.73 15.16
C THR A 61 -3.44 11.59 14.02
N THR A 62 -3.24 10.63 13.12
CA THR A 62 -4.11 10.47 11.96
C THR A 62 -5.46 9.83 12.31
N ASP A 63 -6.55 10.42 11.83
CA ASP A 63 -7.90 9.83 11.92
C ASP A 63 -8.10 8.68 10.93
N LYS A 64 -7.42 8.76 9.77
CA LYS A 64 -7.45 7.75 8.73
C LYS A 64 -6.07 7.19 8.44
N SER A 65 -5.99 5.88 8.27
CA SER A 65 -4.81 5.23 7.70
C SER A 65 -5.00 5.01 6.21
N SER A 66 -3.91 4.82 5.48
CA SER A 66 -3.94 4.58 4.04
C SER A 66 -2.84 3.63 3.61
N ALA A 67 -3.07 2.98 2.48
CA ALA A 67 -2.05 2.26 1.74
C ALA A 67 -2.17 2.50 0.23
N ALA A 68 -1.06 2.35 -0.48
CA ALA A 68 -1.03 2.37 -1.92
C ALA A 68 -0.05 1.30 -2.45
N LEU A 69 -0.31 0.75 -3.63
CA LEU A 69 0.59 -0.17 -4.32
C LEU A 69 0.69 0.24 -5.78
N ASP A 70 1.92 0.33 -6.28
CA ASP A 70 2.22 0.74 -7.64
C ASP A 70 2.88 -0.39 -8.41
N VAL A 71 2.24 -0.94 -9.43
CA VAL A 71 2.85 -1.91 -10.32
C VAL A 71 3.47 -1.16 -11.48
N HIS A 72 4.80 -1.30 -11.67
CA HIS A 72 5.54 -0.67 -12.77
C HIS A 72 5.34 -1.43 -14.10
N ILE A 73 4.07 -1.60 -14.48
CA ILE A 73 3.55 -2.04 -15.78
C ILE A 73 2.25 -1.26 -16.01
N GLY A 74 1.97 -0.89 -17.25
CA GLY A 74 0.75 -0.18 -17.63
C GLY A 74 0.34 -0.50 -19.07
N SER A 75 -0.47 0.38 -19.67
CA SER A 75 -1.07 0.14 -21.00
C SER A 75 -0.08 0.07 -22.16
N LEU A 76 1.15 0.58 -22.02
CA LEU A 76 2.20 0.37 -23.03
C LEU A 76 2.66 -1.09 -23.11
N SER A 77 2.30 -1.91 -22.12
CA SER A 77 2.54 -3.36 -22.10
C SER A 77 1.30 -4.17 -22.48
N ASP A 78 0.23 -3.53 -22.95
CA ASP A 78 -0.94 -4.24 -23.48
C ASP A 78 -0.53 -5.13 -24.67
N PRO A 79 -1.04 -6.36 -24.76
CA PRO A 79 -0.85 -7.18 -25.96
C PRO A 79 -1.37 -6.45 -27.21
N GLU A 80 -0.66 -6.57 -28.33
CA GLU A 80 -1.03 -5.88 -29.58
C GLU A 80 -2.46 -6.22 -30.05
N ASN A 81 -2.95 -7.41 -29.72
CA ASN A 81 -4.28 -7.89 -30.07
C ASN A 81 -5.36 -7.60 -29.02
N ILE A 82 -5.02 -7.02 -27.87
CA ILE A 82 -5.94 -6.73 -26.76
C ILE A 82 -5.59 -5.38 -26.11
N SER A 83 -5.92 -4.29 -26.81
CA SER A 83 -5.80 -2.95 -26.24
C SER A 83 -6.70 -2.76 -25.01
N GLY A 84 -6.16 -2.14 -23.97
CA GLY A 84 -6.87 -1.84 -22.73
C GLY A 84 -6.82 -2.96 -21.70
N LEU A 85 -6.04 -4.03 -21.89
CA LEU A 85 -5.99 -5.17 -20.97
C LEU A 85 -5.48 -4.76 -19.57
N ALA A 86 -4.43 -3.96 -19.47
CA ALA A 86 -3.92 -3.49 -18.19
C ALA A 86 -4.98 -2.71 -17.41
N HIS A 87 -5.66 -1.78 -18.08
CA HIS A 87 -6.75 -1.01 -17.47
C HIS A 87 -7.94 -1.92 -17.13
N PHE A 88 -8.28 -2.90 -17.96
CA PHE A 88 -9.34 -3.85 -17.63
C PHE A 88 -8.97 -4.70 -16.39
N CYS A 89 -7.74 -5.20 -16.30
CA CYS A 89 -7.24 -5.91 -15.12
C CYS A 89 -7.32 -5.05 -13.86
N GLU A 90 -7.05 -3.74 -13.94
CA GLU A 90 -7.24 -2.80 -12.84
C GLU A 90 -8.66 -2.86 -12.27
N HIS A 91 -9.69 -2.76 -13.12
CA HIS A 91 -11.10 -2.85 -12.68
C HIS A 91 -11.42 -4.21 -12.07
N MET A 92 -10.93 -5.29 -12.68
CA MET A 92 -11.25 -6.65 -12.24
C MET A 92 -10.71 -6.98 -10.84
N LEU A 93 -9.62 -6.34 -10.39
CA LEU A 93 -9.06 -6.59 -9.06
C LEU A 93 -9.93 -6.06 -7.91
N PHE A 94 -10.95 -5.24 -8.18
CA PHE A 94 -11.92 -4.81 -7.17
C PHE A 94 -13.10 -5.78 -6.99
N LEU A 95 -13.20 -6.82 -7.83
CA LEU A 95 -14.40 -7.68 -7.95
C LEU A 95 -14.25 -9.05 -7.26
N GLY A 96 -13.33 -9.16 -6.31
CA GLY A 96 -13.15 -10.34 -5.47
C GLY A 96 -11.82 -11.07 -5.69
N THR A 97 -11.42 -11.82 -4.66
CA THR A 97 -10.20 -12.62 -4.62
C THR A 97 -10.52 -14.02 -4.09
N GLU A 98 -9.54 -14.93 -4.11
CA GLU A 98 -9.72 -16.27 -3.52
C GLU A 98 -10.10 -16.21 -2.03
N LYS A 99 -9.49 -15.29 -1.27
CA LYS A 99 -9.70 -15.12 0.16
C LYS A 99 -10.99 -14.34 0.49
N TYR A 100 -11.35 -13.38 -0.36
CA TYR A 100 -12.54 -12.53 -0.24
C TYR A 100 -13.36 -12.61 -1.55
N PRO A 101 -14.13 -13.69 -1.75
CA PRO A 101 -14.74 -14.00 -3.04
C PRO A 101 -16.01 -13.20 -3.36
N LYS A 102 -16.57 -12.48 -2.38
CA LYS A 102 -17.77 -11.69 -2.61
C LYS A 102 -17.40 -10.42 -3.39
N GLU A 103 -18.05 -10.22 -4.54
CA GLU A 103 -17.70 -9.20 -5.55
C GLU A 103 -17.46 -7.80 -4.97
N ASN A 104 -18.27 -7.38 -4.01
CA ASN A 104 -18.20 -6.05 -3.41
C ASN A 104 -17.66 -6.04 -1.98
N GLU A 105 -17.00 -7.10 -1.52
CA GLU A 105 -16.54 -7.22 -0.13
C GLU A 105 -15.54 -6.12 0.25
N TYR A 106 -14.57 -5.84 -0.62
CA TYR A 106 -13.58 -4.80 -0.42
C TYR A 106 -14.20 -3.40 -0.35
N SER A 107 -15.04 -3.05 -1.33
CA SER A 107 -15.70 -1.73 -1.37
C SER A 107 -16.71 -1.56 -0.23
N GLN A 108 -17.43 -2.63 0.13
CA GLN A 108 -18.32 -2.64 1.29
C GLN A 108 -17.55 -2.43 2.58
N PHE A 109 -16.44 -3.16 2.79
CA PHE A 109 -15.60 -3.01 3.99
C PHE A 109 -15.12 -1.57 4.16
N LEU A 110 -14.60 -0.95 3.10
CA LEU A 110 -14.15 0.43 3.17
C LEU A 110 -15.31 1.38 3.50
N SER A 111 -16.46 1.24 2.83
CA SER A 111 -17.64 2.06 3.07
C SER A 111 -18.13 1.98 4.53
N GLU A 112 -18.14 0.77 5.11
CA GLU A 112 -18.56 0.54 6.50
C GLU A 112 -17.57 1.13 7.53
N HIS A 113 -16.31 1.35 7.15
CA HIS A 113 -15.25 1.81 8.04
C HIS A 113 -14.69 3.18 7.65
N ALA A 114 -15.53 4.05 7.10
CA ALA A 114 -15.21 5.44 6.71
C ALA A 114 -14.02 5.56 5.74
N GLY A 115 -13.85 4.55 4.89
CA GLY A 115 -12.81 4.46 3.88
C GLY A 115 -13.31 4.64 2.45
N SER A 116 -12.35 4.74 1.54
CA SER A 116 -12.56 4.84 0.10
C SER A 116 -11.36 4.29 -0.65
N SER A 117 -11.54 3.86 -1.89
CA SER A 117 -10.46 3.37 -2.75
C SER A 117 -10.60 3.86 -4.17
N ASN A 118 -9.48 3.89 -4.89
CA ASN A 118 -9.47 4.09 -6.32
C ASN A 118 -8.17 3.52 -6.94
N ALA A 119 -8.09 3.56 -8.26
CA ALA A 119 -6.91 3.16 -9.00
C ALA A 119 -6.76 3.97 -10.30
N PHE A 120 -5.60 3.83 -10.96
CA PHE A 120 -5.42 4.30 -12.33
C PHE A 120 -4.38 3.46 -13.07
N THR A 121 -4.54 3.39 -14.40
CA THR A 121 -3.58 2.80 -15.32
C THR A 121 -3.03 3.86 -16.26
N SER A 122 -1.73 4.06 -16.20
CA SER A 122 -0.95 4.90 -17.10
C SER A 122 -0.19 4.04 -18.13
N GLY A 123 0.69 4.65 -18.92
CA GLY A 123 1.51 3.89 -19.88
C GLY A 123 2.42 2.86 -19.22
N GLU A 124 3.06 3.20 -18.09
CA GLU A 124 4.09 2.36 -17.45
C GLU A 124 3.74 1.93 -16.02
N HIS A 125 2.62 2.42 -15.48
CA HIS A 125 2.22 2.16 -14.10
C HIS A 125 0.73 1.88 -13.97
N THR A 126 0.37 0.93 -13.12
CA THR A 126 -0.97 0.76 -12.57
C THR A 126 -0.91 0.90 -11.05
N ASN A 127 -1.65 1.87 -10.52
CA ASN A 127 -1.57 2.26 -9.12
C ASN A 127 -2.93 2.03 -8.43
N TYR A 128 -2.90 1.43 -7.25
CA TYR A 128 -4.08 1.17 -6.41
C TYR A 128 -3.88 1.83 -5.05
N TYR A 129 -4.91 2.45 -4.50
CA TYR A 129 -4.81 3.09 -3.19
C TYR A 129 -6.16 3.13 -2.46
N PHE A 130 -6.08 3.20 -1.13
CA PHE A 130 -7.24 3.40 -0.27
C PHE A 130 -6.92 4.22 0.97
N ASP A 131 -7.97 4.77 1.58
CA ASP A 131 -7.96 5.25 2.96
C ASP A 131 -9.04 4.52 3.78
N VAL A 132 -8.89 4.49 5.10
CA VAL A 132 -9.84 3.86 6.04
C VAL A 132 -9.68 4.46 7.43
N SER A 133 -10.70 4.40 8.28
CA SER A 133 -10.55 4.69 9.71
C SER A 133 -9.34 3.95 10.31
N HIS A 134 -8.51 4.65 11.11
CA HIS A 134 -7.21 4.14 11.54
C HIS A 134 -7.27 2.80 12.31
N GLU A 135 -8.40 2.48 12.94
CA GLU A 135 -8.63 1.22 13.68
C GLU A 135 -8.73 0.01 12.75
N HIS A 136 -9.07 0.22 11.48
CA HIS A 136 -9.40 -0.82 10.51
C HIS A 136 -8.33 -1.02 9.42
N LEU A 137 -7.15 -0.39 9.56
CA LEU A 137 -6.05 -0.51 8.60
C LEU A 137 -5.69 -1.96 8.30
N GLN A 138 -5.62 -2.81 9.34
CA GLN A 138 -5.24 -4.21 9.14
C GLN A 138 -6.23 -4.96 8.26
N GLY A 139 -7.54 -4.75 8.46
CA GLY A 139 -8.57 -5.40 7.65
C GLY A 139 -8.67 -4.84 6.23
N ALA A 140 -8.44 -3.54 6.05
CA ALA A 140 -8.43 -2.93 4.71
C ALA A 140 -7.21 -3.33 3.87
N LEU A 141 -6.11 -3.71 4.51
CA LEU A 141 -4.85 -4.02 3.86
C LEU A 141 -4.67 -5.52 3.52
N ASP A 142 -5.34 -6.39 4.25
CA ASP A 142 -5.23 -7.85 4.18
C ASP A 142 -6.03 -8.48 3.02
#